data_AF-A0A1V2Z9K2-F1
#
_entry.id   AF-A0A1V2Z9K2-F1
#
_cell.length_a   1.000
_cell.length_b   1.000
_cell.length_c   1.000
_cell.angle_alpha   90.00
_cell.angle_beta   90.00
_cell.angle_gamma   90.00
#
_symmetry.space_group_name_H-M   'P 1'
#
loop_
_entity.id
_entity.type
_entity.pdbx_description
1 polymer ?
#
loop_
_entity_poly.entity_id
_entity_poly.type
_entity_poly.pdbx_seq_one_letter_code
_entity_poly.pdbx_strand_id
1 'polypeptide(L)'
;MASDEAEFTQAFRGYDRDEVDKAIQGLRRELIHANTQAAESGRESKRLASRIDQLEKELQQVGAPTYAGLGAKLERTLRVAEEQSERIIAQAENDAAALRRSTRDDGDRVLQEARDEAERLVSDARRRADRTRNESEAQAAATLGKAADAAT
;
A
#
# COMPACT_ATOMS: atom_id res chain seq x y z
N MET A 1 -0.30 17.57 62.24
CA MET A 1 -0.46 18.85 62.96
C MET A 1 -0.84 18.48 64.38
N ALA A 2 -0.07 19.00 65.34
CA ALA A 2 -0.19 18.66 66.75
C ALA A 2 -1.59 19.03 67.25
N SER A 3 -2.24 18.08 67.91
CA SER A 3 -3.45 18.30 68.69
C SER A 3 -3.14 19.35 69.75
N ASP A 4 -3.76 20.53 69.60
CA ASP A 4 -3.75 21.59 70.61
C ASP A 4 -4.62 21.08 71.76
N GLU A 5 -3.97 20.41 72.70
CA GLU A 5 -4.61 19.85 73.88
C GLU A 5 -4.97 21.02 74.80
N ALA A 6 -6.17 21.58 74.58
CA ALA A 6 -6.67 22.72 75.33
C ALA A 6 -6.79 22.33 76.82
N GLU A 7 -5.78 22.69 77.61
CA GLU A 7 -5.81 22.58 79.06
C GLU A 7 -6.83 23.59 79.62
N PHE A 8 -8.02 23.09 79.94
CA PHE A 8 -9.05 23.89 80.59
C PHE A 8 -8.71 24.16 82.06
N THR A 9 -8.84 25.41 82.51
CA THR A 9 -8.60 25.78 83.91
C THR A 9 -9.70 25.20 84.83
N GLN A 10 -9.34 24.72 86.03
CA GLN A 10 -10.33 24.24 87.02
C GLN A 10 -10.91 25.38 87.88
N ALA A 11 -12.24 25.43 87.96
CA ALA A 11 -13.03 26.23 88.89
C ALA A 11 -13.55 25.36 90.05
N PHE A 12 -14.11 25.99 91.10
CA PHE A 12 -14.46 25.38 92.41
C PHE A 12 -15.24 24.04 92.34
N ARG A 13 -15.87 23.70 91.20
CA ARG A 13 -16.54 22.42 90.92
C ARG A 13 -16.52 21.97 89.44
N GLY A 14 -15.45 22.22 88.68
CA GLY A 14 -15.38 21.77 87.27
C GLY A 14 -14.38 22.55 86.42
N TYR A 15 -14.48 22.47 85.10
CA TYR A 15 -13.71 23.31 84.17
C TYR A 15 -14.33 24.70 84.00
N ASP A 16 -13.52 25.69 83.63
CA ASP A 16 -13.98 27.04 83.29
C ASP A 16 -14.96 27.00 82.10
N ARG A 17 -16.19 27.46 82.34
CA ARG A 17 -17.27 27.37 81.37
C ARG A 17 -16.99 28.21 80.13
N ASP A 18 -16.39 29.39 80.27
CA ASP A 18 -16.15 30.30 79.16
C ASP A 18 -15.01 29.78 78.25
N GLU A 19 -14.00 29.14 78.83
CA GLU A 19 -12.94 28.44 78.09
C GLU A 19 -13.48 27.23 77.32
N VAL A 20 -14.32 26.41 77.97
CA VAL A 20 -14.98 25.26 77.34
C VAL A 20 -15.92 25.70 76.22
N ASP A 21 -16.74 26.74 76.44
CA ASP A 21 -17.66 27.25 75.41
C ASP A 21 -16.90 27.81 74.21
N LYS A 22 -15.75 28.49 74.41
CA LYS A 22 -14.88 28.96 73.32
C LYS A 22 -14.25 27.79 72.55
N ALA A 23 -13.76 26.75 73.23
CA ALA A 23 -13.19 25.58 72.58
C ALA A 23 -14.24 24.80 71.76
N ILE A 24 -15.45 24.62 72.31
CA ILE A 24 -16.57 24.01 71.58
C ILE A 24 -16.96 24.85 70.36
N GLN A 25 -16.98 26.18 70.47
CA GLN A 25 -17.20 27.05 69.31
C GLN A 25 -16.08 26.95 68.26
N GLY A 26 -14.82 26.81 68.69
CA GLY A 26 -13.67 26.54 67.82
C GLY A 26 -13.85 25.23 67.05
N LEU A 27 -14.08 24.13 67.76
CA LEU A 27 -14.33 22.81 67.18
C LEU A 27 -15.55 22.81 66.25
N ARG A 28 -16.61 23.55 66.57
CA ARG A 28 -17.77 23.70 65.67
C ARG A 28 -17.39 24.42 64.37
N ARG A 29 -16.58 25.48 64.43
CA ARG A 29 -16.09 26.18 63.24
C ARG A 29 -15.18 25.29 62.40
N GLU A 30 -14.27 24.55 63.03
CA GLU A 30 -13.39 23.61 62.35
C GLU A 30 -14.18 22.46 61.71
N LEU A 31 -15.18 21.92 62.39
CA LEU A 31 -16.07 20.89 61.84
C LEU A 31 -16.84 21.40 60.63
N ILE A 32 -17.35 22.63 60.68
CA ILE A 32 -18.00 23.26 59.52
C ILE A 32 -16.98 23.42 58.38
N HIS A 33 -15.78 23.90 58.67
CA HIS A 33 -14.73 24.09 57.67
C HIS A 33 -14.31 22.77 57.02
N ALA A 34 -14.05 21.73 57.82
CA ALA A 34 -13.71 20.39 57.35
C ALA A 34 -14.83 19.78 56.50
N ASN A 35 -16.09 19.94 56.92
CA ASN A 35 -17.24 19.49 56.13
C ASN A 35 -17.35 20.23 54.78
N THR A 36 -17.08 21.54 54.76
CA THR A 36 -17.07 22.30 53.49
C THR A 36 -15.95 21.87 52.57
N GLN A 37 -14.73 21.66 53.08
CA GLN A 37 -13.61 21.13 52.31
C GLN A 37 -13.88 19.71 51.78
N ALA A 38 -14.44 18.83 52.60
CA ALA A 38 -14.80 17.48 52.19
C ALA A 38 -15.84 17.50 51.06
N ALA A 39 -16.83 18.38 51.15
CA ALA A 39 -17.84 18.55 50.11
C ALA A 39 -17.24 19.09 48.80
N GLU A 40 -16.30 20.04 48.87
CA GLU A 40 -15.60 20.59 47.71
C GLU A 40 -14.70 19.55 47.03
N SER A 41 -13.87 18.85 47.81
CA SER A 41 -13.02 17.76 47.32
C SER A 41 -13.84 16.63 46.68
N GLY A 42 -15.01 16.31 47.25
CA GLY A 42 -15.93 15.34 46.67
C GLY A 42 -16.51 15.77 45.32
N ARG A 43 -16.75 17.08 45.12
CA ARG A 43 -17.17 17.62 43.81
C ARG A 43 -16.05 17.56 42.79
N GLU A 44 -14.83 17.91 43.19
CA GLU A 44 -13.66 17.87 42.32
C GLU A 44 -13.32 16.44 41.89
N SER A 45 -13.35 15.49 42.83
CA SER A 45 -13.15 14.07 42.53
C SER A 45 -14.15 13.54 41.51
N LYS A 46 -15.43 13.92 41.63
CA LYS A 46 -16.47 13.56 40.64
C LYS A 46 -16.19 14.20 39.28
N ARG A 47 -15.79 15.48 39.25
CA ARG A 47 -15.45 16.17 38.00
C ARG A 47 -14.26 15.51 37.30
N LEU A 48 -13.22 15.16 38.05
CA LEU A 48 -12.04 14.47 37.53
C LEU A 48 -12.41 13.07 37.02
N ALA A 49 -13.20 12.30 37.78
CA ALA A 49 -13.66 10.98 37.36
C ALA A 49 -14.46 11.04 36.03
N SER A 50 -15.37 12.00 35.88
CA SER A 50 -16.08 12.21 34.61
C SER A 50 -15.15 12.60 33.47
N ARG A 51 -14.10 13.39 33.74
CA ARG A 51 -13.12 13.77 32.72
C ARG A 51 -12.25 12.58 32.30
N ILE A 52 -11.89 11.71 33.24
CA ILE A 52 -11.16 10.47 32.98
C ILE A 52 -12.03 9.56 32.10
N ASP A 53 -13.29 9.31 32.45
CA ASP A 53 -14.20 8.48 31.64
C ASP A 53 -14.40 9.03 30.22
N GLN A 54 -14.50 10.35 30.06
CA GLN A 54 -14.54 10.99 28.74
C GLN A 54 -13.24 10.77 27.95
N LEU A 55 -12.09 11.02 28.58
CA LEU A 55 -10.78 10.84 27.94
C LEU A 55 -10.51 9.37 27.61
N GLU A 56 -10.94 8.44 28.45
CA GLU A 56 -10.86 6.99 28.19
C GLU A 56 -11.73 6.60 27.01
N LYS A 57 -12.95 7.15 26.90
CA LYS A 57 -13.81 6.95 25.72
C LYS A 57 -13.24 7.57 24.46
N GLU A 58 -12.68 8.77 24.52
CA GLU A 58 -11.98 9.41 23.40
C GLU A 58 -10.76 8.59 22.98
N LEU A 59 -9.95 8.13 23.95
CA LEU A 59 -8.80 7.27 23.71
C LEU A 59 -9.21 5.91 23.15
N GLN A 60 -10.38 5.37 23.53
CA GLN A 60 -10.92 4.14 22.96
C GLN A 60 -11.43 4.35 21.53
N GLN A 61 -12.02 5.52 21.23
CA GLN A 61 -12.43 5.89 19.87
C GLN A 61 -11.23 6.14 18.94
N VAL A 62 -10.16 6.74 19.46
CA VAL A 62 -8.91 6.98 18.72
C VAL A 62 -8.01 5.72 18.68
N GLY A 63 -8.06 4.91 19.73
CA GLY A 63 -7.25 3.69 19.95
C GLY A 63 -7.91 2.38 19.51
N ALA A 64 -9.07 2.44 18.85
CA ALA A 64 -9.69 1.32 18.14
C ALA A 64 -9.01 1.02 16.79
N PRO A 65 -7.69 1.19 16.68
CA PRO A 65 -6.84 0.12 16.19
C PRO A 65 -5.67 -0.09 17.15
N THR A 66 -5.71 -1.16 17.94
CA THR A 66 -4.59 -1.52 18.83
C THR A 66 -3.30 -1.68 18.02
N TYR A 67 -2.15 -1.33 18.61
CA TYR A 67 -0.80 -1.54 18.04
C TYR A 67 -0.59 -2.99 17.54
N ALA A 68 -1.19 -3.98 18.20
CA ALA A 68 -1.24 -5.37 17.76
C ALA A 68 -2.09 -5.58 16.48
N GLY A 69 -3.21 -4.86 16.35
CA GLY A 69 -4.05 -4.85 15.16
C GLY A 69 -3.43 -4.09 13.98
N LEU A 70 -2.58 -3.09 14.26
CA LEU A 70 -1.80 -2.38 13.24
C LEU A 70 -0.76 -3.32 12.60
N GLY A 71 -0.10 -4.17 13.41
CA GLY A 71 0.75 -5.26 12.91
C GLY A 71 -0.02 -6.28 12.07
N ALA A 72 -1.17 -6.77 12.56
CA ALA A 72 -1.98 -7.75 11.82
C ALA A 72 -2.61 -7.18 10.54
N LYS A 73 -2.96 -5.88 10.50
CA LYS A 73 -3.45 -5.22 9.29
C LYS A 73 -2.31 -4.98 8.31
N LEU A 74 -1.13 -4.54 8.78
CA LEU A 74 0.06 -4.37 7.95
C LEU A 74 0.50 -5.70 7.34
N GLU A 75 0.56 -6.77 8.13
CA GLU A 75 0.86 -8.13 7.66
C GLU A 75 -0.15 -8.60 6.61
N ARG A 76 -1.45 -8.40 6.84
CA ARG A 76 -2.48 -8.72 5.82
C ARG A 76 -2.28 -7.92 4.54
N THR A 77 -2.00 -6.62 4.63
CA THR A 77 -1.77 -5.79 3.45
C THR A 77 -0.50 -6.21 2.72
N LEU A 78 0.59 -6.49 3.44
CA LEU A 78 1.85 -6.96 2.85
C LEU A 78 1.67 -8.31 2.18
N ARG A 79 0.98 -9.27 2.81
CA ARG A 79 0.68 -10.57 2.22
C ARG A 79 -0.18 -10.47 0.97
N VAL A 80 -1.20 -9.61 0.99
CA VAL A 80 -2.03 -9.37 -0.21
C VAL A 80 -1.21 -8.69 -1.31
N ALA A 81 -0.35 -7.73 -0.95
CA ALA A 81 0.51 -7.07 -1.90
C ALA A 81 1.54 -8.05 -2.51
N GLU A 82 2.13 -8.93 -1.70
CA GLU A 82 3.07 -9.96 -2.14
C GLU A 82 2.38 -10.96 -3.07
N GLU A 83 1.22 -11.49 -2.68
CA GLU A 83 0.44 -12.40 -3.54
C GLU A 83 0.01 -11.71 -4.85
N GLN A 84 -0.34 -10.42 -4.80
CA GLN A 84 -0.62 -9.64 -6.00
C GLN A 84 0.63 -9.42 -6.86
N SER A 85 1.77 -9.12 -6.26
CA SER A 85 3.04 -8.95 -6.96
C SER A 85 3.48 -10.25 -7.64
N GLU A 86 3.42 -11.39 -6.94
CA GLU A 86 3.72 -12.70 -7.51
C GLU A 86 2.82 -13.02 -8.71
N ARG A 87 1.51 -12.75 -8.59
CA ARG A 87 0.58 -12.92 -9.72
C ARG A 87 0.92 -12.02 -10.90
N ILE A 88 1.25 -10.75 -10.66
CA ILE A 88 1.62 -9.81 -11.72
C ILE A 88 2.91 -10.26 -12.41
N ILE A 89 3.91 -10.70 -11.64
CA ILE A 89 5.17 -11.22 -12.17
C ILE A 89 4.91 -12.45 -13.03
N ALA A 90 4.18 -13.43 -12.52
CA ALA A 90 3.85 -14.65 -13.27
C ALA A 90 3.07 -14.35 -14.56
N GLN A 91 2.12 -13.41 -14.50
CA GLN A 91 1.38 -12.97 -15.68
C GLN A 91 2.30 -12.30 -16.71
N ALA A 92 3.17 -11.38 -16.27
CA ALA A 92 4.11 -10.69 -17.13
C ALA A 92 5.12 -11.66 -17.79
N GLU A 93 5.57 -12.68 -17.06
CA GLU A 93 6.44 -13.73 -17.58
C GLU A 93 5.74 -14.58 -18.65
N ASN A 94 4.48 -14.96 -18.41
CA ASN A 94 3.66 -15.70 -19.37
C ASN A 94 3.41 -14.89 -20.63
N ASP A 95 3.06 -13.61 -20.49
CA ASP A 95 2.82 -12.70 -21.61
C ASP A 95 4.09 -12.45 -22.41
N ALA A 96 5.23 -12.24 -21.74
CA ALA A 96 6.52 -12.11 -22.40
C ALA A 96 6.91 -13.40 -23.14
N ALA A 97 6.64 -14.58 -22.57
CA ALA A 97 6.88 -15.85 -23.22
C ALA A 97 5.97 -16.06 -24.45
N ALA A 98 4.70 -15.70 -24.34
CA ALA A 98 3.74 -15.76 -25.45
C ALA A 98 4.14 -14.81 -26.59
N LEU A 99 4.49 -13.57 -26.26
CA LEU A 99 4.96 -12.56 -27.22
C LEU A 99 6.22 -13.05 -27.94
N ARG A 100 7.22 -13.55 -27.21
CA ARG A 100 8.44 -14.09 -27.82
C ARG A 100 8.18 -15.24 -28.78
N ARG A 101 7.25 -16.15 -28.45
CA ARG A 101 6.84 -17.23 -29.35
C ARG A 101 6.17 -16.68 -30.61
N SER A 102 5.17 -15.81 -30.44
CA SER A 102 4.46 -15.20 -31.57
C SER A 102 5.41 -14.43 -32.49
N THR A 103 6.32 -13.63 -31.96
CA THR A 103 7.30 -12.88 -32.76
C THR A 103 8.26 -13.80 -33.51
N ARG A 104 8.65 -14.92 -32.90
CA ARG A 104 9.50 -15.91 -33.57
C ARG A 104 8.75 -16.60 -34.71
N ASP A 105 7.52 -17.04 -34.47
CA ASP A 105 6.69 -17.70 -35.48
C ASP A 105 6.39 -16.75 -36.66
N ASP A 106 6.09 -15.48 -36.38
CA ASP A 106 5.92 -14.46 -37.40
C ASP A 106 7.22 -14.19 -38.17
N GLY A 107 8.36 -14.15 -37.48
CA GLY A 107 9.66 -13.99 -38.11
C GLY A 107 10.01 -15.15 -39.05
N ASP A 108 9.77 -16.39 -38.61
CA ASP A 108 9.99 -17.59 -39.40
C ASP A 108 9.06 -17.62 -40.63
N ARG A 109 7.79 -17.22 -40.45
CA ARG A 109 6.83 -17.09 -41.56
C ARG A 109 7.26 -16.06 -42.59
N VAL A 110 7.65 -14.86 -42.16
CA VAL A 110 8.14 -13.79 -43.06
C VAL A 110 9.41 -14.25 -43.80
N LEU A 111 10.33 -14.92 -43.12
CA LEU A 111 11.53 -15.47 -43.75
C LEU A 111 11.19 -16.54 -44.80
N GLN A 112 10.22 -17.41 -44.53
CA GLN A 112 9.78 -18.41 -45.49
C GLN A 112 9.12 -17.75 -46.70
N GLU A 113 8.18 -16.82 -46.50
CA GLU A 113 7.53 -16.06 -47.57
C GLU A 113 8.57 -15.33 -48.45
N ALA A 114 9.57 -14.70 -47.84
CA ALA A 114 10.64 -14.02 -48.56
C ALA A 114 11.53 -14.98 -49.37
N ARG A 115 11.80 -16.18 -48.84
CA ARG A 115 12.57 -17.22 -49.56
C ARG A 115 11.78 -17.74 -50.76
N ASP A 116 10.52 -18.07 -50.57
CA ASP A 116 9.64 -18.56 -51.64
C ASP A 116 9.54 -17.54 -52.78
N GLU A 117 9.40 -16.25 -52.43
CA GLU A 117 9.33 -15.17 -53.42
C GLU A 117 10.68 -14.97 -54.15
N ALA A 118 11.80 -15.02 -53.42
CA ALA A 118 13.13 -14.95 -54.03
C ALA A 118 13.37 -16.11 -55.01
N GLU A 119 12.97 -17.34 -54.64
CA GLU A 119 13.07 -18.50 -55.52
C GLU A 119 12.22 -18.35 -56.77
N ARG A 120 10.98 -17.85 -56.65
CA ARG A 120 10.12 -17.55 -57.79
C ARG A 120 10.74 -16.52 -58.72
N LEU A 121 11.28 -15.43 -58.17
CA LEU A 121 11.90 -14.36 -58.94
C LEU A 121 13.14 -14.86 -59.68
N VAL A 122 13.99 -15.65 -59.02
CA VAL A 122 15.17 -16.27 -59.65
C VAL A 122 14.76 -17.25 -60.75
N SER A 123 13.74 -18.08 -60.50
CA SER A 123 13.20 -19.02 -61.49
C SER A 123 12.64 -18.29 -62.72
N ASP A 124 11.89 -17.21 -62.51
CA ASP A 124 11.34 -16.42 -63.61
C ASP A 124 12.42 -15.68 -64.41
N ALA A 125 13.40 -15.10 -63.72
CA ALA A 125 14.56 -14.47 -64.36
C ALA A 125 15.35 -15.46 -65.23
N ARG A 126 15.58 -16.68 -64.73
CA ARG A 126 16.23 -17.76 -65.52
C ARG A 126 15.41 -18.12 -66.76
N ARG A 127 14.09 -18.35 -66.62
CA ARG A 127 13.21 -18.64 -67.76
C ARG A 127 13.19 -17.51 -68.80
N ARG A 128 13.26 -16.25 -68.37
CA ARG A 128 13.36 -15.10 -69.28
C ARG A 128 14.71 -15.08 -70.00
N ALA A 129 15.80 -15.28 -69.27
CA ALA A 129 17.15 -15.34 -69.83
C ALA A 129 17.28 -16.47 -70.88
N ASP A 130 16.78 -17.67 -70.57
CA ASP A 130 16.80 -18.81 -71.50
C ASP A 130 15.98 -18.53 -72.77
N ARG A 131 14.81 -17.89 -72.64
CA ARG A 131 14.01 -17.46 -73.80
C ARG A 131 14.78 -16.46 -74.67
N THR A 132 15.30 -15.40 -74.08
CA THR A 132 16.07 -14.38 -74.81
C THR A 132 17.31 -14.98 -75.49
N ARG A 133 18.00 -15.90 -74.82
CA ARG A 133 19.11 -16.64 -75.41
C ARG A 133 18.68 -17.45 -76.63
N ASN A 134 17.64 -18.28 -76.49
CA ASN A 134 17.14 -19.12 -77.59
C ASN A 134 16.64 -18.28 -78.77
N GLU A 135 15.95 -17.17 -78.49
CA GLU A 135 15.51 -16.21 -79.52
C GLU A 135 16.71 -15.60 -80.26
N SER A 136 17.75 -15.22 -79.54
CA SER A 136 18.98 -14.66 -80.13
C SER A 136 19.74 -15.68 -80.98
N GLU A 137 19.85 -16.93 -80.51
CA GLU A 137 20.47 -18.03 -81.25
C GLU A 137 19.69 -18.36 -82.54
N ALA A 138 18.35 -18.41 -82.46
CA ALA A 138 17.50 -18.65 -83.62
C ALA A 138 17.62 -17.51 -84.66
N GLN A 139 17.66 -16.25 -84.21
CA GLN A 139 17.88 -15.10 -85.10
C GLN A 139 19.26 -15.15 -85.77
N ALA A 140 20.32 -15.47 -85.01
CA ALA A 140 21.67 -15.60 -85.54
C ALA A 140 21.79 -16.75 -86.57
N ALA A 141 21.18 -17.90 -86.30
CA ALA A 141 21.14 -19.01 -87.25
C ALA A 141 20.40 -18.62 -88.54
N ALA A 142 19.27 -17.91 -88.42
CA ALA A 142 18.50 -17.45 -89.57
C ALA A 142 19.26 -16.42 -90.43
N THR A 143 20.03 -15.50 -89.81
CA THR A 143 20.84 -14.54 -90.56
C THR A 143 22.02 -15.22 -91.26
N LEU A 144 22.69 -16.18 -90.60
CA LEU A 144 23.76 -16.98 -91.21
C LEU A 144 23.25 -17.83 -92.38
N GLY A 145 22.09 -18.47 -92.26
CA GLY A 145 21.47 -19.24 -93.35
C GLY A 145 21.19 -18.36 -94.58
N LYS A 146 20.57 -17.19 -94.38
CA LYS A 146 20.33 -16.23 -95.46
C LYS A 146 21.61 -15.75 -96.14
N ALA A 147 22.67 -15.55 -95.36
CA ALA A 147 23.97 -15.13 -95.90
C ALA A 147 24.64 -16.24 -96.72
N ALA A 148 24.49 -17.50 -96.31
CA ALA A 148 25.01 -18.65 -97.07
C ALA A 148 24.24 -18.87 -98.39
N ASP A 149 22.91 -18.79 -98.35
CA ASP A 149 22.07 -18.93 -99.55
C ASP A 149 22.35 -17.82 -100.58
N ALA A 150 22.67 -16.61 -100.14
CA ALA A 150 23.02 -15.49 -101.03
C ALA A 150 24.43 -15.61 -101.65
N ALA A 151 25.29 -16.48 -101.12
CA ALA A 151 26.66 -16.69 -101.59
C ALA A 151 26.80 -17.88 -102.56
N THR A 152 25.70 -18.59 -102.85
CA THR A 152 25.65 -19.76 -103.73
C THR A 152 24.95 -19.39 -105.04
#